data_AF-A0A7J0EGY7-F1
#
_entry.id   AF-A0A7J0EGY7-F1
#
_cell.length_a   1.000
_cell.length_b   1.000
_cell.length_c   1.000
_cell.angle_alpha   90.00
_cell.angle_beta   90.00
_cell.angle_gamma   90.00
#
_symmetry.space_group_name_H-M   'P 1'
#
loop_
_entity.id
_entity.type
_entity.pdbx_description
1 polymer ?
#
loop_
_entity_poly.entity_id
_entity_poly.type
_entity_poly.pdbx_seq_one_letter_code
_entity_poly.pdbx_strand_id
1 'polypeptide(L)'
;MSHRKFEHPRHGSLGFLPRKRAARHRGKVKAFPKDDPTKPPKLTAFLGYKAGMTHIVREVEKPGSSKQLSVRYILQKNFLGIRFSV
;
A
#
# COMPACT_ATOMS: atom_id res chain seq x y z
N MET A 1 -42.04 17.01 9.24
CA MET A 1 -41.03 16.62 8.23
C MET A 1 -41.31 15.19 7.83
N SER A 2 -41.71 14.94 6.57
CA SER A 2 -41.97 13.58 6.08
C SER A 2 -40.67 12.79 5.96
N HIS A 3 -40.75 11.46 6.10
CA HIS A 3 -39.60 10.61 5.87
C HIS A 3 -39.16 10.69 4.41
N ARG A 4 -37.87 10.44 4.18
CA ARG A 4 -37.31 10.43 2.83
C ARG A 4 -37.89 9.28 2.00
N LYS A 5 -38.12 9.51 0.70
CA LYS A 5 -38.76 8.56 -0.23
C LYS A 5 -37.92 7.32 -0.58
N PHE A 6 -36.61 7.49 -0.77
CA PHE A 6 -35.65 6.41 -1.05
C PHE A 6 -34.41 6.62 -0.21
N GLU A 7 -33.79 5.58 0.33
CA GLU A 7 -32.55 5.71 1.11
C GLU A 7 -31.34 5.96 0.19
N HIS A 8 -30.33 6.69 0.67
CA HIS A 8 -29.00 6.75 0.05
C HIS A 8 -27.94 6.74 1.15
N PRO A 9 -26.72 6.26 0.86
CA PRO A 9 -25.57 6.49 1.73
C PRO A 9 -25.26 7.98 1.83
N ARG A 10 -24.98 8.44 3.05
CA ARG A 10 -24.56 9.82 3.36
C ARG A 10 -23.37 10.26 2.50
N HIS A 11 -23.37 11.53 2.08
CA HIS A 11 -22.31 12.11 1.26
C HIS A 11 -21.03 12.37 2.07
N GLY A 12 -20.11 11.42 2.00
CA GLY A 12 -18.78 11.52 2.61
C GLY A 12 -18.72 11.03 4.06
N SER A 13 -17.49 10.93 4.57
CA SER A 13 -17.24 10.48 5.95
C SER A 13 -17.17 11.67 6.92
N LEU A 14 -17.92 11.56 8.02
CA LEU A 14 -17.96 12.56 9.10
C LEU A 14 -16.68 12.58 9.94
N GLY A 15 -15.89 11.51 9.94
CA GLY A 15 -14.63 11.42 10.70
C GLY A 15 -13.52 12.35 10.22
N PHE A 16 -13.69 12.99 9.06
CA PHE A 16 -12.77 13.98 8.50
C PHE A 16 -13.29 15.42 8.63
N LEU A 17 -14.35 15.63 9.41
CA LEU A 17 -14.79 16.96 9.82
C LEU A 17 -13.97 17.41 11.03
N PRO A 18 -13.64 18.71 11.15
CA PRO A 18 -13.91 19.80 10.20
C PRO A 18 -12.99 19.79 8.97
N ARG A 19 -13.52 20.10 7.78
CA ARG A 19 -12.76 20.27 6.52
C ARG A 19 -12.05 21.62 6.44
N LYS A 20 -11.22 21.92 7.45
CA LYS A 20 -10.36 23.11 7.49
C LYS A 20 -8.93 22.77 7.09
N ARG A 21 -8.14 23.77 6.71
CA ARG A 21 -6.71 23.59 6.46
C ARG A 21 -6.03 23.09 7.74
N ALA A 22 -5.09 22.16 7.59
CA ALA A 22 -4.29 21.70 8.72
C ALA A 22 -3.43 22.85 9.26
N ALA A 23 -3.34 22.97 10.58
CA ALA A 23 -2.55 24.03 11.22
C ALA A 23 -1.03 23.78 11.14
N ARG A 24 -0.60 22.56 10.82
CA ARG A 24 0.81 22.14 10.82
C ARG A 24 1.29 21.88 9.40
N HIS A 25 2.52 22.28 9.12
CA HIS A 25 3.16 22.07 7.82
C HIS A 25 3.61 20.63 7.60
N ARG A 26 3.96 19.90 8.67
CA ARG A 26 4.42 18.50 8.61
C ARG A 26 3.38 17.57 9.23
N GLY A 27 3.34 16.32 8.76
CA GLY A 27 2.49 15.28 9.32
C GLY A 27 2.80 15.01 10.80
N LYS A 28 1.77 14.92 11.64
CA LYS A 28 1.90 14.53 13.05
C LYS A 28 1.58 13.05 13.21
N VAL A 29 2.52 12.27 13.73
CA VAL A 29 2.24 10.90 14.19
C VAL A 29 1.39 10.99 15.47
N LYS A 30 0.18 10.45 15.43
CA LYS A 30 -0.74 10.45 16.59
C LYS A 30 -0.50 9.27 17.53
N ALA A 31 -0.04 8.15 17.02
CA ALA A 31 0.32 6.96 17.77
C ALA A 31 1.49 6.26 17.07
N PHE A 32 2.51 5.90 17.83
CA PHE A 32 3.60 5.05 17.34
C PHE A 32 3.21 3.58 17.44
N PRO A 33 3.89 2.67 16.72
CA PRO A 33 3.75 1.24 16.93
C PRO A 33 3.96 0.87 18.40
N LYS A 34 3.23 -0.14 18.89
CA LYS A 34 3.44 -0.67 20.24
C LYS A 34 4.84 -1.28 20.33
N ASP A 35 5.47 -1.11 21.48
CA ASP A 35 6.81 -1.63 21.73
C ASP A 35 6.79 -3.16 21.90
N ASP A 36 7.90 -3.79 21.50
CA ASP A 36 8.12 -5.23 21.65
C ASP A 36 9.47 -5.43 22.36
N PRO A 37 9.47 -5.81 23.64
CA PRO A 37 10.68 -5.88 24.45
C PRO A 37 11.67 -6.97 23.99
N THR A 38 11.25 -7.87 23.10
CA THR A 38 12.14 -8.90 22.54
C THR A 38 13.10 -8.36 21.48
N LYS A 39 12.81 -7.18 20.92
CA LYS A 39 13.57 -6.60 19.80
C LYS A 39 14.49 -5.48 20.30
N PRO A 40 15.66 -5.29 19.66
CA PRO A 40 16.54 -4.18 19.99
C PRO A 40 15.88 -2.83 19.66
N PRO A 41 16.27 -1.75 20.36
CA PRO A 41 15.76 -0.41 20.10
C PRO A 41 15.95 0.00 18.63
N LYS A 42 14.91 0.56 18.01
CA LYS A 42 14.95 1.04 16.62
C LYS A 42 14.19 2.35 16.43
N LEU A 43 14.64 3.15 15.47
CA LEU A 43 13.93 4.37 15.07
C LEU A 43 12.59 4.01 14.43
N THR A 44 11.54 4.74 14.81
CA THR A 44 10.16 4.43 14.42
C THR A 44 9.68 5.21 13.19
N ALA A 45 10.33 6.33 12.87
CA ALA A 45 9.91 7.20 11.78
C ALA A 45 11.11 7.86 11.08
N PHE A 46 10.90 8.24 9.82
CA PHE A 46 11.85 8.98 8.99
C PHE A 46 11.14 10.09 8.21
N LEU A 47 11.86 11.14 7.83
CA LEU A 47 11.33 12.25 7.02
C LEU A 47 11.68 12.05 5.54
N GLY A 48 10.67 12.02 4.67
CA GLY A 48 10.85 11.94 3.23
C GLY A 48 10.19 13.11 2.50
N TYR A 49 10.72 13.46 1.33
CA TYR A 49 10.15 14.44 0.42
C TYR A 49 9.71 13.77 -0.88
N LYS A 50 8.58 14.20 -1.43
CA LYS A 50 8.04 13.62 -2.67
C LYS A 50 8.85 14.15 -3.86
N ALA A 51 9.60 13.28 -4.53
CA ALA A 51 10.37 13.62 -5.73
C ALA A 51 9.56 13.46 -7.03
N GLY A 52 8.80 12.37 -7.18
CA GLY A 52 8.07 12.07 -8.40
C GLY A 52 7.32 10.73 -8.33
N MET A 53 6.81 10.25 -9.46
CA MET A 53 6.15 8.95 -9.58
C MET A 53 6.57 8.28 -10.90
N THR A 54 6.86 6.98 -10.85
CA THR A 54 7.21 6.13 -12.00
C THR A 54 6.45 4.79 -11.91
N HIS A 55 6.43 4.02 -13.00
CA HIS A 55 5.86 2.67 -13.02
C HIS A 55 6.98 1.62 -12.97
N ILE A 56 6.69 0.45 -12.39
CA ILE A 56 7.62 -0.68 -12.24
C ILE A 56 6.90 -1.96 -12.65
N VAL A 57 7.57 -2.79 -13.45
CA VAL A 57 7.13 -4.17 -13.73
C VAL A 57 7.70 -5.09 -12.64
N ARG A 58 6.85 -5.89 -12.00
CA ARG A 58 7.24 -6.86 -10.97
C ARG A 58 6.49 -8.17 -11.16
N GLU A 59 7.17 -9.28 -10.91
CA GLU A 59 6.53 -10.59 -10.75
C GLU A 59 5.80 -10.67 -9.40
N VAL A 60 4.66 -11.36 -9.36
CA VAL A 60 3.81 -11.44 -8.16
C VAL A 60 3.80 -12.86 -7.62
N GLU A 61 4.50 -13.06 -6.51
CA GLU A 61 4.48 -14.32 -5.75
C GLU A 61 3.42 -14.25 -4.63
N LYS A 62 2.14 -14.31 -4.98
CA LYS A 62 1.04 -14.30 -4.00
C LYS A 62 -0.01 -15.36 -4.32
N PRO A 63 0.05 -16.56 -3.69
CA PRO A 63 -0.81 -17.69 -4.02
C PRO A 63 -2.30 -17.30 -3.90
N GLY A 64 -3.11 -17.74 -4.87
CA GLY A 64 -4.54 -17.42 -4.94
C GLY A 64 -4.88 -16.03 -5.50
N SER A 65 -3.89 -15.25 -5.92
CA SER A 65 -4.16 -14.01 -6.67
C SER A 65 -4.50 -14.31 -8.13
N SER A 66 -5.46 -13.58 -8.70
CA SER A 66 -5.82 -13.71 -10.13
C SER A 66 -4.66 -13.43 -11.08
N LYS A 67 -3.65 -12.70 -10.61
CA LYS A 67 -2.41 -12.35 -11.33
C LYS A 67 -1.35 -13.46 -11.31
N GLN A 68 -1.56 -14.53 -10.53
CA GLN A 68 -0.68 -15.70 -10.49
C GLN A 68 -0.78 -16.56 -11.77
N LEU A 69 -1.91 -16.46 -12.50
CA LEU A 69 -2.24 -17.38 -13.58
C LEU A 69 -1.58 -17.06 -14.94
N SER A 70 -0.90 -15.91 -15.09
CA SER A 70 -0.31 -15.54 -16.39
C SER A 70 1.21 -15.75 -16.51
N VAL A 71 1.90 -16.21 -15.45
CA VAL A 71 3.36 -16.45 -15.52
C VAL A 71 3.72 -17.95 -15.50
N ARG A 72 2.75 -18.82 -15.18
CA ARG A 72 2.99 -20.28 -15.12
C ARG A 72 2.90 -21.05 -16.44
N TYR A 73 2.67 -20.39 -17.58
CA TYR A 73 2.58 -21.06 -18.89
C TYR A 73 3.74 -20.81 -19.87
N ILE A 74 4.75 -20.00 -19.51
CA ILE A 74 5.84 -19.66 -20.46
C ILE A 74 7.20 -20.29 -20.10
N LEU A 75 7.41 -20.81 -18.87
CA LEU A 75 8.71 -21.36 -18.44
C LEU A 75 8.74 -22.89 -18.23
N GLN A 76 7.91 -23.64 -18.95
CA GLN A 76 8.02 -25.12 -18.98
C GLN A 76 8.38 -25.69 -20.37
N LYS A 77 8.65 -24.85 -21.36
CA LYS A 77 9.25 -25.25 -22.64
C LYS A 77 10.50 -24.44 -22.90
N ASN A 78 11.64 -24.93 -22.41
CA ASN A 78 12.92 -25.02 -23.12
C ASN A 78 14.02 -25.38 -22.11
N PHE A 79 13.99 -26.67 -21.75
CA PHE A 79 15.19 -27.44 -21.46
C PHE A 79 16.12 -27.27 -22.68
N LEU A 80 17.22 -26.51 -22.56
CA LEU A 80 18.60 -26.86 -22.94
C LEU A 80 19.47 -25.59 -22.95
N GLY A 81 20.51 -25.59 -22.10
CA GLY A 81 21.79 -24.91 -22.33
C GLY A 81 21.80 -23.38 -22.43
N ILE A 82 22.52 -22.73 -21.52
CA ILE A 82 23.79 -22.04 -21.83
C ILE A 82 24.30 -21.38 -20.55
N ARG A 83 25.56 -21.72 -20.22
CA ARG A 83 26.42 -21.10 -19.21
C ARG A 83 26.87 -19.72 -19.65
N PHE A 84 26.99 -18.79 -18.71
CA PHE A 84 27.99 -17.70 -18.67
C PHE A 84 28.23 -17.48 -17.16
N SER A 85 29.40 -17.60 -16.51
CA SER A 85 30.81 -17.32 -16.82
C SER A 85 31.01 -15.93 -17.43
N VAL A 86 30.95 -14.88 -16.60
CA VAL A 86 32.09 -14.13 -16.02
C VAL A 86 31.62 -13.53 -14.70
#